data_AF-L2FIQ7-F1
#
_entry.id   AF-L2FIQ7-F1
#
_cell.length_a   1.000
_cell.length_b   1.000
_cell.length_c   1.000
_cell.angle_alpha   90.00
_cell.angle_beta   90.00
_cell.angle_gamma   90.00
#
_symmetry.space_group_name_H-M   'P 1'
#
loop_
_entity.id
_entity.type
_entity.pdbx_description
1 polymer ?
#
loop_
_entity_poly.entity_id
_entity_poly.type
_entity_poly.pdbx_seq_one_letter_code
_entity_poly.pdbx_strand_id
1 'polypeptide(L)'
;MESVSFHRDVAQGLTQFYTKLATTPYLSPDDIQHPPPEGWTDSELDVDGLRTILGRSDTAVDLLRHLPYLRPVDAGPHTGQWPIFPKTKAMRYLRDRSSLLEEHLEGLFELVHLPPDMISFTYPAGEYTLYGPQWWLMDCKSGRIVRYAGPPRGEALGKEFETEWKKAPSYSPGDFFAEINAMLGKDYYPIPGLVDGIESDFSTPDRGELASSIYQTYMLAGWQHGRGPGPAFDREKCREDLEAFFEGSTGTRVEEANGRGLPARISTAATREKRSCDMAFFPASLIQYPPGGRWGDDTFLPADSTRLLGFNERVIDLLQHLPYLDVDETHEDNRWPVIGRSEPQRYLGDNPELNENLTADKATPGQLCAHGLFPFAEKMPDGLVPIAGGGGEGSDSGEWWIIDTDAGNVIVYDVGNKQVQDAPNDQPWLWTPPRPAGPFFEALVDSLHSLDLVPLPRPDTEDAEYYPEVWGAIREGKEEEDEVADSGIEDARDIYRDHGWPNLARFRRQECYDALVDSRTKLAEEDEEEDYGPA
;
A
#
# COMPACT_ATOMS: atom_id res chain seq x y z
N MET A 1 -20.47 40.19 -11.22
CA MET A 1 -20.68 39.73 -9.83
C MET A 1 -20.20 38.29 -9.63
N GLU A 2 -20.02 37.51 -10.70
CA GLU A 2 -19.47 36.14 -10.65
C GLU A 2 -17.95 36.06 -10.43
N SER A 3 -17.14 37.06 -10.85
CA SER A 3 -15.68 36.96 -10.68
C SER A 3 -15.21 37.03 -9.22
N VAL A 4 -15.90 37.79 -8.38
CA VAL A 4 -15.56 37.94 -6.95
C VAL A 4 -15.90 36.68 -6.15
N SER A 5 -16.85 35.83 -6.61
CA SER A 5 -17.22 34.62 -5.87
C SER A 5 -16.14 33.55 -5.98
N PHE A 6 -15.61 33.29 -7.19
CA PHE A 6 -14.59 32.25 -7.34
C PHE A 6 -13.23 32.65 -6.74
N HIS A 7 -12.87 33.94 -6.68
CA HIS A 7 -11.64 34.38 -5.99
C HIS A 7 -11.64 33.92 -4.53
N ARG A 8 -12.79 34.08 -3.86
CA ARG A 8 -12.97 33.63 -2.49
C ARG A 8 -12.92 32.11 -2.39
N ASP A 9 -13.58 31.41 -3.30
CA ASP A 9 -13.63 29.95 -3.28
C ASP A 9 -12.24 29.33 -3.49
N VAL A 10 -11.44 29.90 -4.39
CA VAL A 10 -10.04 29.49 -4.60
C VAL A 10 -9.20 29.79 -3.37
N ALA A 11 -9.25 31.02 -2.83
CA ALA A 11 -8.48 31.40 -1.65
C ALA A 11 -8.84 30.53 -0.43
N GLN A 12 -10.14 30.26 -0.23
CA GLN A 12 -10.62 29.41 0.84
C GLN A 12 -10.20 27.95 0.64
N GLY A 13 -10.37 27.40 -0.56
CA GLY A 13 -10.00 26.02 -0.86
C GLY A 13 -8.49 25.78 -0.71
N LEU A 14 -7.66 26.70 -1.21
CA LEU A 14 -6.21 26.63 -1.06
C LEU A 14 -5.78 26.80 0.41
N THR A 15 -6.43 27.69 1.14
CA THR A 15 -6.20 27.85 2.59
C THR A 15 -6.53 26.57 3.35
N GLN A 16 -7.68 25.94 3.07
CA GLN A 16 -8.09 24.69 3.69
C GLN A 16 -7.12 23.56 3.35
N PHE A 17 -6.67 23.48 2.10
CA PHE A 17 -5.69 22.50 1.66
C PHE A 17 -4.34 22.66 2.39
N TYR A 18 -3.78 23.88 2.45
CA TYR A 18 -2.55 24.14 3.20
C TYR A 18 -2.72 23.89 4.70
N THR A 19 -3.86 24.25 5.27
CA THR A 19 -4.17 23.96 6.68
C THR A 19 -4.22 22.47 6.94
N LYS A 20 -4.81 21.68 6.03
CA LYS A 20 -4.82 20.21 6.13
C LYS A 20 -3.41 19.65 6.00
N LEU A 21 -2.62 20.11 5.04
CA LEU A 21 -1.20 19.74 4.91
C LEU A 21 -0.42 20.05 6.19
N ALA A 22 -0.72 21.16 6.85
CA ALA A 22 -0.09 21.57 8.10
C ALA A 22 -0.41 20.66 9.29
N THR A 23 -1.40 19.78 9.16
CA THR A 23 -1.68 18.73 10.16
C THR A 23 -0.74 17.54 10.03
N THR A 24 -0.01 17.42 8.92
CA THR A 24 0.91 16.31 8.66
C THR A 24 2.30 16.60 9.25
N PRO A 25 3.17 15.59 9.44
CA PRO A 25 4.52 15.74 10.02
C PRO A 25 5.47 16.66 9.24
N TYR A 26 5.05 17.10 8.05
CA TYR A 26 5.86 17.73 7.02
C TYR A 26 5.89 19.28 7.07
N LEU A 27 4.78 19.95 7.38
CA LEU A 27 4.62 21.42 7.26
C LEU A 27 3.94 22.01 8.49
N SER A 28 4.43 23.14 9.03
CA SER A 28 3.83 23.79 10.20
C SER A 28 2.70 24.76 9.80
N PRO A 29 1.66 24.96 10.63
CA PRO A 29 0.71 26.06 10.44
C PRO A 29 1.41 27.43 10.33
N ASP A 30 2.55 27.59 11.01
CA ASP A 30 3.38 28.80 10.96
C ASP A 30 4.10 28.97 9.62
N ASP A 31 4.08 27.99 8.72
CA ASP A 31 4.61 28.14 7.36
C ASP A 31 3.59 28.79 6.42
N ILE A 32 2.33 28.90 6.82
CA ILE A 32 1.27 29.50 6.00
C ILE A 32 1.27 31.03 6.18
N GLN A 33 1.33 31.76 5.07
CA GLN A 33 1.19 33.21 5.00
C GLN A 33 -0.17 33.54 4.40
N HIS A 34 -1.04 34.15 5.21
CA HIS A 34 -2.33 34.62 4.76
C HIS A 34 -2.24 36.05 4.21
N PRO A 35 -2.98 36.37 3.13
CA PRO A 35 -3.03 37.73 2.61
C PRO A 35 -3.68 38.68 3.62
N PRO A 36 -3.28 39.96 3.63
CA PRO A 36 -4.05 41.03 4.28
C PRO A 36 -5.50 41.06 3.75
N PRO A 37 -6.46 41.64 4.50
CA PRO A 37 -7.85 41.78 4.04
C PRO A 37 -8.00 42.47 2.68
N GLU A 38 -7.13 43.43 2.40
CA GLU A 38 -7.02 44.16 1.12
C GLU A 38 -6.20 43.44 0.04
N GLY A 39 -5.58 42.31 0.38
CA GLY A 39 -4.66 41.55 -0.47
C GLY A 39 -3.22 42.06 -0.43
N TRP A 40 -2.31 41.26 -0.99
CA TRP A 40 -0.89 41.61 -1.11
C TRP A 40 -0.68 42.86 -1.99
N THR A 41 0.18 43.77 -1.54
CA THR A 41 0.51 44.99 -2.28
C THR A 41 1.48 44.73 -3.45
N ASP A 42 1.63 45.70 -4.36
CA ASP A 42 2.62 45.62 -5.47
C ASP A 42 4.06 45.55 -4.95
N SER A 43 4.32 45.99 -3.71
CA SER A 43 5.61 45.85 -3.04
C SER A 43 5.88 44.41 -2.59
N GLU A 44 4.83 43.68 -2.22
CA GLU A 44 4.92 42.33 -1.66
C GLU A 44 4.76 41.23 -2.71
N LEU A 45 3.93 41.45 -3.74
CA LEU A 45 3.75 40.55 -4.86
C LEU A 45 4.75 40.87 -5.99
N ASP A 46 5.30 39.85 -6.65
CA ASP A 46 6.20 39.98 -7.80
C ASP A 46 5.43 40.34 -9.08
N VAL A 47 4.78 41.51 -9.06
CA VAL A 47 3.96 42.01 -10.18
C VAL A 47 4.80 42.21 -11.44
N ASP A 48 6.07 42.59 -11.27
CA ASP A 48 7.00 42.76 -12.38
C ASP A 48 7.27 41.42 -13.06
N GLY A 49 7.70 40.38 -12.30
CA GLY A 49 7.90 39.04 -12.85
C GLY A 49 6.63 38.47 -13.51
N LEU A 50 5.48 38.63 -12.88
CA LEU A 50 4.18 38.20 -13.42
C LEU A 50 3.88 38.85 -14.78
N ARG A 51 4.15 40.15 -14.95
CA ARG A 51 3.85 40.88 -16.18
C ARG A 51 4.94 40.72 -17.25
N THR A 52 6.21 40.77 -16.88
CA THR A 52 7.32 40.81 -17.83
C THR A 52 7.85 39.43 -18.20
N ILE A 53 7.89 38.49 -17.25
CA ILE A 53 8.37 37.12 -17.51
C ILE A 53 7.21 36.26 -18.01
N LEU A 54 6.07 36.31 -17.31
CA LEU A 54 4.94 35.42 -17.59
C LEU A 54 3.81 36.03 -18.43
N GLY A 55 3.79 37.35 -18.64
CA GLY A 55 2.76 38.01 -19.44
C GLY A 55 1.34 37.96 -18.85
N ARG A 56 1.19 37.93 -17.52
CA ARG A 56 -0.11 37.78 -16.84
C ARG A 56 -0.99 39.03 -16.88
N SER A 57 -2.29 38.82 -16.98
CA SER A 57 -3.30 39.88 -17.00
C SER A 57 -3.55 40.49 -15.61
N ASP A 58 -4.20 41.64 -15.57
CA ASP A 58 -4.59 42.28 -14.31
C ASP A 58 -5.55 41.41 -13.49
N THR A 59 -6.42 40.64 -14.13
CA THR A 59 -7.33 39.69 -13.46
C THR A 59 -6.54 38.59 -12.74
N ALA A 60 -5.52 38.03 -13.40
CA ALA A 60 -4.66 37.02 -12.81
C ALA A 60 -3.87 37.59 -11.63
N VAL A 61 -3.31 38.79 -11.78
CA VAL A 61 -2.60 39.48 -10.70
C VAL A 61 -3.53 39.77 -9.52
N ASP A 62 -4.75 40.23 -9.76
CA ASP A 62 -5.76 40.50 -8.73
C ASP A 62 -6.11 39.25 -7.92
N LEU A 63 -6.32 38.10 -8.58
CA LEU A 63 -6.53 36.82 -7.88
C LEU A 63 -5.36 36.47 -6.96
N LEU A 64 -4.13 36.56 -7.46
CA LEU A 64 -2.91 36.21 -6.71
C LEU A 64 -2.72 37.04 -5.44
N ARG A 65 -3.21 38.29 -5.39
CA ARG A 65 -3.17 39.13 -4.18
C ARG A 65 -3.95 38.55 -3.01
N HIS A 66 -4.93 37.70 -3.29
CA HIS A 66 -5.85 37.19 -2.29
C HIS A 66 -5.60 35.71 -1.95
N LEU A 67 -4.49 35.13 -2.42
CA LEU A 67 -4.14 33.74 -2.11
C LEU A 67 -3.20 33.64 -0.90
N PRO A 68 -3.32 32.55 -0.12
CA PRO A 68 -2.28 32.19 0.84
C PRO A 68 -1.03 31.68 0.11
N TYR A 69 0.13 31.86 0.73
CA TYR A 69 1.41 31.33 0.25
C TYR A 69 2.15 30.59 1.37
N LEU A 70 2.99 29.64 1.00
CA LEU A 70 3.87 28.96 1.97
C LEU A 70 5.19 29.74 2.11
N ARG A 71 5.72 29.85 3.32
CA ARG A 71 7.09 30.30 3.61
C ARG A 71 8.06 29.27 3.03
N PRO A 72 9.05 29.68 2.22
CA PRO A 72 10.09 28.77 1.77
C PRO A 72 10.92 28.24 2.96
N VAL A 73 11.57 27.11 2.77
CA VAL A 73 12.48 26.54 3.78
C VAL A 73 13.79 27.33 3.77
N ASP A 74 14.10 28.00 4.90
CA ASP A 74 15.22 28.95 5.02
C ASP A 74 16.59 28.29 5.22
N ALA A 75 16.64 27.11 5.86
CA ALA A 75 17.89 26.40 6.14
C ALA A 75 17.64 24.89 6.29
N GLY A 76 18.61 24.09 5.84
CA GLY A 76 18.56 22.63 5.81
C GLY A 76 19.03 22.08 4.46
N PRO A 77 19.09 20.76 4.29
CA PRO A 77 19.46 20.13 3.02
C PRO A 77 18.48 20.40 1.86
N HIS A 78 17.32 20.99 2.17
CA HIS A 78 16.28 21.38 1.21
C HIS A 78 16.01 22.87 1.36
N THR A 79 16.43 23.66 0.37
CA THR A 79 16.15 25.10 0.32
C THR A 79 15.19 25.35 -0.84
N GLY A 80 14.15 26.17 -0.62
CA GLY A 80 13.17 26.48 -1.68
C GLY A 80 11.72 26.21 -1.27
N GLN A 81 10.85 26.02 -2.28
CA GLN A 81 9.41 25.83 -2.06
C GLN A 81 9.07 24.42 -1.59
N TRP A 82 8.02 24.31 -0.78
CA TRP A 82 7.50 23.04 -0.29
C TRP A 82 6.84 22.22 -1.41
N PRO A 83 7.17 20.92 -1.56
CA PRO A 83 6.28 19.97 -2.22
C PRO A 83 4.89 19.93 -1.59
N ILE A 84 3.86 20.00 -2.44
CA ILE A 84 2.46 19.94 -2.00
C ILE A 84 1.69 18.80 -2.65
N PHE A 85 2.34 18.07 -3.56
CA PHE A 85 1.85 16.85 -4.18
C PHE A 85 3.06 16.07 -4.74
N PRO A 86 2.94 14.76 -5.08
CA PRO A 86 4.04 14.03 -5.70
C PRO A 86 4.71 14.78 -6.84
N LYS A 87 6.04 14.92 -6.78
CA LYS A 87 6.85 15.59 -7.81
C LYS A 87 6.38 17.01 -8.17
N THR A 88 5.76 17.69 -7.21
CA THR A 88 5.06 18.95 -7.45
C THR A 88 5.29 19.92 -6.28
N LYS A 89 5.90 21.07 -6.56
CA LYS A 89 6.17 22.15 -5.59
C LYS A 89 5.13 23.28 -5.71
N ALA A 90 4.88 23.96 -4.59
CA ALA A 90 3.97 25.11 -4.54
C ALA A 90 4.57 26.32 -5.24
N MET A 91 3.81 26.96 -6.13
CA MET A 91 4.21 28.25 -6.71
C MET A 91 4.05 29.37 -5.70
N ARG A 92 5.12 30.16 -5.52
CA ARG A 92 5.11 31.38 -4.70
C ARG A 92 5.38 32.59 -5.57
N TYR A 93 4.45 33.55 -5.54
CA TYR A 93 4.53 34.79 -6.31
C TYR A 93 4.85 36.03 -5.46
N LEU A 94 5.09 35.86 -4.16
CA LEU A 94 5.56 36.96 -3.31
C LEU A 94 7.00 37.30 -3.67
N ARG A 95 7.31 38.60 -3.78
CA ARG A 95 8.62 39.13 -4.19
C ARG A 95 9.74 38.65 -3.28
N ASP A 96 9.45 38.50 -1.98
CA ASP A 96 10.35 37.80 -1.08
C ASP A 96 10.36 36.29 -1.40
N ARG A 97 11.47 35.86 -2.01
CA ARG A 97 11.73 34.48 -2.45
C ARG A 97 10.66 33.94 -3.42
N SER A 98 10.33 34.76 -4.43
CA SER A 98 9.48 34.38 -5.57
C SER A 98 10.07 33.18 -6.32
N SER A 99 9.23 32.21 -6.70
CA SER A 99 9.62 31.09 -7.56
C SER A 99 10.15 31.56 -8.91
N LEU A 100 9.73 32.74 -9.39
CA LEU A 100 10.18 33.31 -10.67
C LEU A 100 11.62 33.83 -10.63
N LEU A 101 12.21 33.95 -9.43
CA LEU A 101 13.60 34.36 -9.23
C LEU A 101 14.55 33.16 -9.13
N GLU A 102 14.04 31.93 -9.19
CA GLU A 102 14.87 30.71 -9.23
C GLU A 102 15.58 30.60 -10.58
N GLU A 103 16.92 30.48 -10.55
CA GLU A 103 17.79 30.50 -11.76
C GLU A 103 17.43 29.38 -12.76
N HIS A 104 16.90 28.26 -12.25
CA HIS A 104 16.53 27.08 -13.03
C HIS A 104 15.11 26.60 -12.68
N LEU A 105 14.13 27.51 -12.68
CA LEU A 105 12.74 27.16 -12.40
C LEU A 105 12.25 26.05 -13.35
N GLU A 106 11.97 24.90 -12.77
CA GLU A 106 11.42 23.76 -13.49
C GLU A 106 10.01 24.09 -14.02
N GLY A 107 9.81 23.93 -15.32
CA GLY A 107 8.51 24.24 -15.94
C GLY A 107 8.33 25.69 -16.37
N LEU A 108 9.38 26.52 -16.32
CA LEU A 108 9.30 27.93 -16.74
C LEU A 108 8.87 28.07 -18.21
N PHE A 109 9.31 27.16 -19.09
CA PHE A 109 8.90 27.17 -20.50
C PHE A 109 7.37 27.07 -20.60
N GLU A 110 6.78 26.06 -19.97
CA GLU A 110 5.34 25.80 -19.96
C GLU A 110 4.57 26.99 -19.38
N LEU A 111 5.06 27.55 -18.26
CA LEU A 111 4.48 28.73 -17.64
C LEU A 111 4.44 29.90 -18.63
N VAL A 112 5.55 30.25 -19.30
CA VAL A 112 5.59 31.39 -20.25
C VAL A 112 4.60 31.22 -21.42
N HIS A 113 4.29 29.98 -21.81
CA HIS A 113 3.36 29.69 -22.92
C HIS A 113 1.88 29.60 -22.50
N LEU A 114 1.57 29.71 -21.20
CA LEU A 114 0.18 29.79 -20.74
C LEU A 114 -0.47 31.14 -21.15
N PRO A 115 -1.77 31.16 -21.50
CA PRO A 115 -2.49 32.40 -21.77
C PRO A 115 -2.39 33.43 -20.63
N PRO A 116 -2.47 34.75 -20.90
CA PRO A 116 -2.33 35.80 -19.88
C PRO A 116 -3.23 35.67 -18.64
N ASP A 117 -4.43 35.12 -18.83
CA ASP A 117 -5.43 34.93 -17.76
C ASP A 117 -5.32 33.57 -17.05
N MET A 118 -4.30 32.78 -17.37
CA MET A 118 -4.01 31.51 -16.71
C MET A 118 -2.84 31.68 -15.75
N ILE A 119 -2.96 31.12 -14.55
CA ILE A 119 -1.87 31.02 -13.56
C ILE A 119 -1.69 29.56 -13.14
N SER A 120 -0.57 29.23 -12.51
CA SER A 120 -0.35 27.92 -11.92
C SER A 120 -0.21 28.03 -10.41
N PHE A 121 -0.83 27.14 -9.65
CA PHE A 121 -0.57 27.01 -8.21
C PHE A 121 0.63 26.10 -7.92
N THR A 122 1.11 25.37 -8.92
CA THR A 122 2.17 24.38 -8.79
C THR A 122 3.20 24.47 -9.91
N TYR A 123 4.37 23.90 -9.68
CA TYR A 123 5.37 23.64 -10.72
C TYR A 123 6.03 22.28 -10.47
N PRO A 124 6.56 21.64 -11.54
CA PRO A 124 7.21 20.33 -11.44
C PRO A 124 8.45 20.36 -10.55
N ALA A 125 8.74 19.23 -9.90
CA ALA A 125 9.96 19.02 -9.13
C ALA A 125 10.46 17.56 -9.25
N GLY A 126 11.66 17.36 -9.81
CA GLY A 126 12.41 16.08 -9.78
C GLY A 126 12.26 15.18 -11.01
N GLU A 127 12.87 13.98 -10.95
CA GLU A 127 12.92 13.01 -12.07
C GLU A 127 11.72 12.03 -12.14
N TYR A 128 11.52 11.50 -13.35
CA TYR A 128 10.49 10.62 -13.93
C TYR A 128 9.79 9.63 -12.98
N THR A 129 8.45 9.70 -12.86
CA THR A 129 7.57 8.61 -12.38
C THR A 129 6.37 8.44 -13.31
N LEU A 130 5.67 7.30 -13.23
CA LEU A 130 4.49 6.97 -14.05
C LEU A 130 3.30 7.96 -13.88
N TYR A 131 3.28 8.76 -12.80
CA TYR A 131 2.19 9.71 -12.49
C TYR A 131 2.49 11.16 -12.87
N GLY A 132 3.74 11.49 -13.19
CA GLY A 132 4.19 12.83 -13.59
C GLY A 132 3.94 13.95 -12.57
N PRO A 133 4.53 15.14 -12.78
CA PRO A 133 4.19 16.32 -12.00
C PRO A 133 2.75 16.77 -12.26
N GLN A 134 2.08 17.27 -11.23
CA GLN A 134 0.71 17.76 -11.33
C GLN A 134 0.67 19.28 -11.49
N TRP A 135 0.21 19.73 -12.65
CA TRP A 135 -0.08 21.14 -12.93
C TRP A 135 -1.48 21.49 -12.47
N TRP A 136 -1.58 22.49 -11.59
CA TRP A 136 -2.85 23.03 -11.11
C TRP A 136 -3.04 24.41 -11.71
N LEU A 137 -3.64 24.44 -12.90
CA LEU A 137 -3.77 25.64 -13.72
C LEU A 137 -5.12 26.30 -13.47
N MET A 138 -5.12 27.56 -13.09
CA MET A 138 -6.34 28.33 -12.86
C MET A 138 -6.62 29.24 -14.05
N ASP A 139 -7.77 29.03 -14.71
CA ASP A 139 -8.30 29.95 -15.70
C ASP A 139 -9.11 31.05 -15.01
N CYS A 140 -8.53 32.26 -14.95
CA CYS A 140 -9.13 33.40 -14.27
C CYS A 140 -10.33 33.99 -15.04
N LYS A 141 -10.62 33.54 -16.29
CA LYS A 141 -11.84 33.93 -17.01
C LYS A 141 -13.02 33.05 -16.65
N SER A 142 -12.81 31.73 -16.67
CA SER A 142 -13.88 30.77 -16.39
C SER A 142 -14.04 30.46 -14.91
N GLY A 143 -13.06 30.81 -14.08
CA GLY A 143 -13.07 30.49 -12.65
C GLY A 143 -12.85 29.00 -12.38
N ARG A 144 -12.21 28.26 -13.31
CA ARG A 144 -12.03 26.81 -13.24
C ARG A 144 -10.55 26.44 -13.06
N ILE A 145 -10.33 25.36 -12.32
CA ILE A 145 -9.01 24.77 -12.12
C ILE A 145 -8.88 23.56 -13.04
N VAL A 146 -7.84 23.51 -13.86
CA VAL A 146 -7.45 22.36 -14.67
C VAL A 146 -6.39 21.57 -13.92
N ARG A 147 -6.65 20.28 -13.73
CA ARG A 147 -5.68 19.34 -13.16
C ARG A 147 -5.04 18.56 -14.30
N TYR A 148 -3.77 18.82 -14.55
CA TYR A 148 -3.05 18.18 -15.65
C TYR A 148 -1.82 17.43 -15.14
N ALA A 149 -1.81 16.11 -15.34
CA ALA A 149 -0.63 15.29 -15.17
C ALA A 149 0.28 15.50 -16.39
N GLY A 150 1.40 16.19 -16.21
CA GLY A 150 2.35 16.40 -17.30
C GLY A 150 3.05 15.09 -17.69
N PRO A 151 3.44 14.92 -18.97
CA PRO A 151 4.30 13.80 -19.33
C PRO A 151 5.64 13.89 -18.58
N PRO A 152 6.31 12.77 -18.33
CA PRO A 152 7.69 12.77 -17.87
C PRO A 152 8.58 13.50 -18.90
N ARG A 153 9.43 14.44 -18.46
CA ARG A 153 10.10 15.52 -19.25
C ARG A 153 10.75 15.17 -20.61
N GLY A 154 10.91 16.23 -21.43
CA GLY A 154 11.89 16.42 -22.53
C GLY A 154 11.66 17.73 -23.34
N GLU A 155 12.71 18.43 -23.78
CA GLU A 155 12.64 19.70 -24.57
C GLU A 155 11.78 19.61 -25.84
N ALA A 156 11.53 18.39 -26.32
CA ALA A 156 10.67 18.11 -27.48
C ALA A 156 9.16 18.33 -27.24
N LEU A 157 8.72 18.49 -25.98
CA LEU A 157 7.29 18.41 -25.59
C LEU A 157 6.62 19.76 -25.31
N GLY A 158 7.31 20.89 -25.41
CA GLY A 158 6.71 22.21 -25.23
C GLY A 158 5.49 22.48 -26.13
N LYS A 159 5.48 21.89 -27.33
CA LYS A 159 4.34 21.94 -28.27
C LYS A 159 3.19 21.01 -27.87
N GLU A 160 3.49 19.88 -27.25
CA GLU A 160 2.47 18.95 -26.76
C GLU A 160 1.80 19.51 -25.50
N PHE A 161 2.54 20.18 -24.61
CA PHE A 161 1.95 20.90 -23.48
C PHE A 161 0.83 21.85 -23.94
N GLU A 162 1.09 22.69 -24.95
CA GLU A 162 0.11 23.67 -25.48
C GLU A 162 -1.23 23.05 -25.93
N THR A 163 -1.25 21.75 -26.25
CA THR A 163 -2.44 21.01 -26.69
C THR A 163 -3.00 20.07 -25.63
N GLU A 164 -2.18 19.46 -24.80
CA GLU A 164 -2.59 18.39 -23.88
C GLU A 164 -3.27 18.91 -22.62
N TRP A 165 -2.76 19.97 -21.98
CA TRP A 165 -3.41 20.47 -20.75
C TRP A 165 -4.85 20.93 -21.01
N LYS A 166 -5.17 21.37 -22.24
CA LYS A 166 -6.52 21.79 -22.64
C LYS A 166 -7.52 20.62 -22.73
N LYS A 167 -7.02 19.38 -22.85
CA LYS A 167 -7.85 18.16 -22.85
C LYS A 167 -8.09 17.64 -21.43
N ALA A 168 -7.30 18.09 -20.47
CA ALA A 168 -7.38 17.65 -19.09
C ALA A 168 -8.70 18.12 -18.45
N PRO A 169 -9.21 17.36 -17.45
CA PRO A 169 -10.43 17.73 -16.76
C PRO A 169 -10.30 19.09 -16.06
N SER A 170 -11.40 19.84 -16.07
CA SER A 170 -11.50 21.12 -15.37
C SER A 170 -12.61 21.10 -14.34
N TYR A 171 -12.37 21.76 -13.21
CA TYR A 171 -13.15 21.63 -12.00
C TYR A 171 -13.58 23.02 -11.50
N SER A 172 -14.67 23.08 -10.73
CA SER A 172 -14.89 24.24 -9.88
C SER A 172 -13.84 24.26 -8.75
N PRO A 173 -13.50 25.41 -8.14
CA PRO A 173 -12.56 25.45 -7.03
C PRO A 173 -12.99 24.54 -5.87
N GLY A 174 -14.28 24.52 -5.55
CA GLY A 174 -14.83 23.67 -4.49
C GLY A 174 -14.63 22.17 -4.76
N ASP A 175 -14.98 21.70 -5.96
CA ASP A 175 -14.83 20.29 -6.33
C ASP A 175 -13.36 19.88 -6.38
N PHE A 176 -12.51 20.75 -6.95
CA PHE A 176 -11.08 20.50 -7.05
C PHE A 176 -10.43 20.30 -5.67
N PHE A 177 -10.62 21.26 -4.75
CA PHE A 177 -10.01 21.17 -3.44
C PHE A 177 -10.66 20.10 -2.57
N ALA A 178 -11.94 19.77 -2.76
CA ALA A 178 -12.57 18.63 -2.10
C ALA A 178 -11.92 17.30 -2.53
N GLU A 179 -11.69 17.12 -3.83
CA GLU A 179 -11.04 15.93 -4.40
C GLU A 179 -9.59 15.79 -3.89
N ILE A 180 -8.77 16.83 -4.04
CA ILE A 180 -7.36 16.79 -3.61
C ILE A 180 -7.25 16.59 -2.09
N ASN A 181 -8.14 17.22 -1.30
CA ASN A 181 -8.17 16.97 0.13
C ASN A 181 -8.55 15.52 0.45
N ALA A 182 -9.46 14.89 -0.28
CA ALA A 182 -9.83 13.49 -0.04
C ALA A 182 -8.68 12.52 -0.31
N MET A 183 -7.80 12.85 -1.25
CA MET A 183 -6.62 12.04 -1.59
C MET A 183 -5.49 12.15 -0.54
N LEU A 184 -5.39 13.29 0.16
CA LEU A 184 -4.35 13.53 1.15
C LEU A 184 -4.51 12.64 2.40
N GLY A 185 -3.50 11.80 2.66
CA GLY A 185 -3.49 10.82 3.73
C GLY A 185 -4.42 9.63 3.49
N LYS A 186 -4.76 9.40 2.22
CA LYS A 186 -5.46 8.22 1.71
C LYS A 186 -4.63 7.56 0.61
N ASP A 187 -4.41 8.31 -0.47
CA ASP A 187 -3.69 7.87 -1.68
C ASP A 187 -2.27 8.45 -1.72
N TYR A 188 -2.07 9.61 -1.07
CA TYR A 188 -0.77 10.27 -0.99
C TYR A 188 -0.44 10.65 0.45
N TYR A 189 0.72 10.20 0.93
CA TYR A 189 1.21 10.46 2.29
C TYR A 189 2.41 11.39 2.24
N PRO A 190 2.37 12.59 2.86
CA PRO A 190 3.52 13.46 2.94
C PRO A 190 4.69 12.79 3.65
N ILE A 191 5.90 12.95 3.12
CA ILE A 191 7.14 12.45 3.69
C ILE A 191 7.95 13.69 4.07
N PRO A 192 8.38 13.86 5.34
CA PRO A 192 9.22 15.00 5.72
C PRO A 192 10.54 15.00 4.93
N GLY A 193 11.33 16.06 5.02
CA GLY A 193 12.72 16.02 4.51
C GLY A 193 13.57 15.36 5.57
N LEU A 194 14.01 14.12 5.34
CA LEU A 194 14.30 13.20 6.44
C LEU A 194 15.76 13.16 6.90
N VAL A 195 16.73 13.57 6.09
CA VAL A 195 18.18 13.61 6.43
C VAL A 195 18.87 14.52 5.42
N ASP A 196 20.12 14.90 5.65
CA ASP A 196 20.98 15.54 4.65
C ASP A 196 20.94 14.80 3.29
N GLY A 197 20.23 15.39 2.31
CA GLY A 197 20.20 14.94 0.91
C GLY A 197 18.90 14.31 0.39
N ILE A 198 17.88 14.02 1.21
CA ILE A 198 16.58 13.47 0.74
C ILE A 198 15.47 14.52 0.80
N GLU A 199 15.12 15.11 -0.36
CA GLU A 199 14.02 16.08 -0.43
C GLU A 199 12.72 15.49 0.11
N SER A 200 12.04 16.30 0.91
CA SER A 200 10.67 16.07 1.32
C SER A 200 9.80 15.83 0.08
N ASP A 201 8.89 14.86 0.09
CA ASP A 201 8.08 14.49 -1.09
C ASP A 201 6.77 13.82 -0.62
N PHE A 202 6.06 13.17 -1.54
CA PHE A 202 4.89 12.36 -1.23
C PHE A 202 5.14 10.91 -1.60
N SER A 203 4.62 10.01 -0.76
CA SER A 203 4.45 8.62 -1.15
C SER A 203 3.39 8.51 -2.24
N THR A 204 3.67 7.70 -3.26
CA THR A 204 2.76 7.41 -4.37
C THR A 204 2.39 5.93 -4.37
N PRO A 205 1.17 5.57 -4.84
CA PRO A 205 0.70 4.17 -4.85
C PRO A 205 1.58 3.18 -5.62
N ASP A 206 2.41 3.63 -6.56
CA ASP A 206 3.37 2.79 -7.30
C ASP A 206 4.64 2.44 -6.53
N ARG A 207 4.91 3.05 -5.37
CA ARG A 207 6.11 2.76 -4.59
C ARG A 207 5.97 1.55 -3.66
N GLY A 208 5.33 0.47 -4.12
CA GLY A 208 5.28 -0.86 -3.50
C GLY A 208 5.48 -0.90 -1.97
N GLU A 209 6.57 -1.54 -1.53
CA GLU A 209 6.95 -1.73 -0.12
C GLU A 209 7.15 -0.43 0.68
N LEU A 210 7.64 0.63 0.02
CA LEU A 210 7.89 1.94 0.64
C LEU A 210 6.57 2.64 0.97
N ALA A 211 5.58 2.54 0.08
CA ALA A 211 4.26 3.16 0.28
C ALA A 211 3.50 2.51 1.45
N SER A 212 3.55 1.18 1.54
CA SER A 212 2.97 0.43 2.65
C SER A 212 3.63 0.79 3.99
N SER A 213 4.96 0.91 4.03
CA SER A 213 5.69 1.27 5.25
C SER A 213 5.34 2.68 5.74
N ILE A 214 5.28 3.66 4.83
CA ILE A 214 4.91 5.05 5.15
C ILE A 214 3.48 5.12 5.66
N TYR A 215 2.54 4.43 4.98
CA TYR A 215 1.15 4.34 5.42
C TYR A 215 1.05 3.80 6.86
N GLN A 216 1.74 2.71 7.14
CA GLN A 216 1.74 2.10 8.47
C GLN A 216 2.27 3.07 9.54
N THR A 217 3.34 3.81 9.25
CA THR A 217 3.88 4.82 10.17
C THR A 217 2.84 5.89 10.52
N TYR A 218 2.08 6.39 9.53
CA TYR A 218 0.98 7.32 9.78
C TYR A 218 -0.10 6.72 10.68
N MET A 219 -0.55 5.50 10.37
CA MET A 219 -1.61 4.82 11.14
C MET A 219 -1.20 4.55 12.59
N LEU A 220 0.05 4.11 12.80
CA LEU A 220 0.63 3.88 14.12
C LEU A 220 0.72 5.15 14.97
N ALA A 221 0.95 6.29 14.31
CA ALA A 221 0.92 7.57 14.96
C ALA A 221 -0.51 8.06 15.27
N GLY A 222 -1.57 7.33 14.90
CA GLY A 222 -2.96 7.70 15.17
C GLY A 222 -3.68 8.39 14.02
N TRP A 223 -3.14 8.30 12.80
CA TRP A 223 -3.84 8.72 11.59
C TRP A 223 -5.03 7.80 11.30
N GLN A 224 -6.11 8.34 10.76
CA GLN A 224 -7.30 7.60 10.35
C GLN A 224 -7.42 7.62 8.84
N HIS A 225 -7.35 6.44 8.21
CA HIS A 225 -7.41 6.31 6.76
C HIS A 225 -8.61 7.05 6.15
N GLY A 226 -8.34 7.92 5.17
CA GLY A 226 -9.36 8.74 4.50
C GLY A 226 -10.00 9.85 5.35
N ARG A 227 -9.75 9.89 6.66
CA ARG A 227 -10.31 10.89 7.60
C ARG A 227 -9.27 11.90 8.09
N GLY A 228 -7.99 11.56 8.01
CA GLY A 228 -6.90 12.43 8.43
C GLY A 228 -6.44 12.15 9.87
N PRO A 229 -5.87 13.14 10.58
CA PRO A 229 -5.36 12.93 11.94
C PRO A 229 -6.50 12.60 12.91
N GLY A 230 -6.42 11.47 13.60
CA GLY A 230 -7.37 11.09 14.65
C GLY A 230 -7.15 11.88 15.96
N PRO A 231 -8.04 11.72 16.95
CA PRO A 231 -7.92 12.40 18.26
C PRO A 231 -6.65 12.03 19.04
N ALA A 232 -6.01 10.92 18.68
CA ALA A 232 -4.78 10.43 19.27
C ALA A 232 -3.56 10.60 18.33
N PHE A 233 -3.69 11.39 17.25
CA PHE A 233 -2.60 11.56 16.30
C PHE A 233 -1.41 12.29 16.93
N ASP A 234 -0.28 11.60 17.07
CA ASP A 234 0.99 12.13 17.53
C ASP A 234 1.86 12.51 16.33
N ARG A 235 1.73 13.78 15.94
CA ARG A 235 2.43 14.35 14.78
C ARG A 235 3.96 14.27 14.91
N GLU A 236 4.47 14.52 16.11
CA GLU A 236 5.92 14.56 16.34
C GLU A 236 6.50 13.16 16.26
N LYS A 237 5.85 12.21 16.93
CA LYS A 237 6.20 10.79 16.84
C LYS A 237 6.16 10.28 15.41
N CYS A 238 5.12 10.65 14.64
CA CYS A 238 5.03 10.27 13.23
C CYS A 238 6.21 10.79 12.41
N ARG A 239 6.69 12.00 12.72
CA ARG A 239 7.86 12.58 12.06
C ARG A 239 9.11 11.79 12.40
N GLU A 240 9.37 11.58 13.69
CA GLU A 240 10.54 10.84 14.18
C GLU A 240 10.60 9.40 13.63
N ASP A 241 9.47 8.70 13.55
CA ASP A 241 9.41 7.34 13.01
C ASP A 241 9.72 7.32 11.49
N LEU A 242 9.26 8.34 10.74
CA LEU A 242 9.60 8.48 9.32
C LEU A 242 11.09 8.81 9.16
N GLU A 243 11.63 9.72 9.97
CA GLU A 243 13.07 10.04 10.03
C GLU A 243 13.91 8.78 10.25
N ALA A 244 13.60 8.00 11.29
CA ALA A 244 14.31 6.77 11.59
C ALA A 244 14.23 5.73 10.43
N PHE A 245 13.07 5.60 9.78
CA PHE A 245 12.87 4.66 8.68
C PHE A 245 13.76 4.99 7.47
N PHE A 246 13.90 6.27 7.13
CA PHE A 246 14.72 6.70 6.00
C PHE A 246 16.21 6.85 6.34
N GLU A 247 16.57 7.22 7.58
CA GLU A 247 17.97 7.19 8.06
C GLU A 247 18.56 5.77 7.93
N GLY A 248 17.83 4.75 8.39
CA GLY A 248 18.25 3.35 8.27
C GLY A 248 18.41 2.87 6.81
N SER A 249 17.66 3.47 5.88
CA SER A 249 17.73 3.16 4.44
C SER A 249 18.92 3.82 3.72
N THR A 250 19.47 4.90 4.28
CA THR A 250 20.65 5.60 3.73
C THR A 250 22.00 5.08 4.24
N GLY A 251 21.98 4.26 5.30
CA GLY A 251 23.18 3.71 5.95
C GLY A 251 23.99 2.70 5.12
N THR A 252 23.56 2.31 3.92
CA THR A 252 24.35 1.44 3.03
C THR A 252 25.46 2.16 2.25
N ARG A 253 25.63 3.48 2.45
CA ARG A 253 26.74 4.26 1.90
C ARG A 253 27.24 5.31 2.91
N VAL A 254 27.94 4.87 3.95
CA VAL A 254 29.18 5.47 4.52
C VAL A 254 29.53 4.68 5.79
N GLU A 255 30.82 4.41 5.93
CA GLU A 255 31.49 3.48 6.86
C GLU A 255 31.13 3.58 8.36
N GLU A 256 31.26 2.42 9.00
CA GLU A 256 31.75 2.16 10.37
C GLU A 256 31.89 3.37 11.33
N ALA A 257 31.14 3.35 12.45
CA ALA A 257 31.70 3.22 13.80
C ALA A 257 30.73 3.65 14.92
N ASN A 258 30.82 2.89 16.01
CA ASN A 258 30.46 3.20 17.40
C ASN A 258 29.00 3.17 17.81
N GLY A 259 28.65 2.03 18.42
CA GLY A 259 27.43 1.87 19.20
C GLY A 259 27.36 2.77 20.42
N ARG A 260 26.11 3.05 20.80
CA ARG A 260 25.61 3.23 22.17
C ARG A 260 24.09 3.16 22.08
N GLY A 261 23.51 2.16 22.76
CA GLY A 261 22.07 1.93 22.76
C GLY A 261 21.28 2.92 23.60
N LEU A 262 19.97 3.00 23.34
CA LEU A 262 18.94 3.60 24.18
C LEU A 262 17.55 3.03 23.76
N PRO A 263 16.51 3.16 24.60
CA PRO A 263 16.08 2.08 25.47
C PRO A 263 14.69 1.54 25.11
N ALA A 264 14.49 0.26 25.46
CA ALA A 264 13.19 -0.38 25.47
C ALA A 264 12.22 0.30 26.47
N ARG A 265 10.99 0.60 26.03
CA ARG A 265 9.74 0.34 26.77
C ARG A 265 8.47 0.68 25.97
N ILE A 266 7.70 -0.39 25.69
CA ILE A 266 6.22 -0.50 25.71
C ILE A 266 5.51 0.04 24.46
N SER A 267 5.11 -0.77 23.46
CA SER A 267 4.23 -1.98 23.41
C SER A 267 2.72 -1.64 23.39
N THR A 268 1.79 -2.39 22.80
CA THR A 268 1.77 -3.86 22.56
C THR A 268 0.68 -4.34 21.58
N ALA A 269 -0.01 -3.49 20.82
CA ALA A 269 -1.13 -3.95 19.97
C ALA A 269 -0.82 -3.91 18.47
N ALA A 270 -0.32 -2.78 17.96
CA ALA A 270 -0.07 -2.61 16.53
C ALA A 270 1.24 -3.26 16.02
N THR A 271 2.06 -3.78 16.94
CA THR A 271 3.24 -4.59 16.59
C THR A 271 2.86 -6.01 16.17
N ARG A 272 1.59 -6.44 16.28
CA ARG A 272 1.17 -7.82 15.99
C ARG A 272 0.83 -8.05 14.52
N GLU A 273 0.03 -7.21 13.88
CA GLU A 273 -0.36 -7.38 12.46
C GLU A 273 0.81 -7.18 11.46
N LYS A 274 1.91 -6.54 11.88
CA LYS A 274 3.14 -6.36 11.06
C LYS A 274 4.00 -7.63 10.93
N ARG A 275 3.72 -8.72 11.65
CA ARG A 275 4.70 -9.80 11.88
C ARG A 275 4.78 -10.90 10.80
N SER A 276 3.80 -11.03 9.90
CA SER A 276 3.72 -12.20 9.01
C SER A 276 4.37 -12.02 7.63
N CYS A 277 4.50 -10.79 7.12
CA CYS A 277 4.99 -10.53 5.75
C CYS A 277 6.51 -10.32 5.67
N ASP A 278 7.18 -10.21 6.81
CA ASP A 278 8.63 -9.93 6.90
C ASP A 278 9.48 -11.21 6.95
N MET A 279 8.86 -12.40 6.87
CA MET A 279 9.57 -13.69 6.90
C MET A 279 10.22 -14.04 5.55
N ALA A 280 11.21 -14.93 5.58
CA ALA A 280 11.96 -15.40 4.41
C ALA A 280 11.18 -16.49 3.65
N PHE A 281 9.95 -16.19 3.24
CA PHE A 281 9.04 -17.14 2.60
C PHE A 281 8.72 -16.75 1.16
N PHE A 282 8.13 -15.56 0.98
CA PHE A 282 7.84 -14.96 -0.31
C PHE A 282 8.05 -13.44 -0.25
N PRO A 283 8.37 -12.77 -1.36
CA PRO A 283 8.56 -11.31 -1.37
C PRO A 283 7.25 -10.57 -1.04
N ALA A 284 7.34 -9.50 -0.26
CA ALA A 284 6.17 -8.72 0.15
C ALA A 284 5.41 -8.11 -1.06
N SER A 285 6.10 -7.96 -2.19
CA SER A 285 5.53 -7.54 -3.48
C SER A 285 4.45 -8.48 -4.01
N LEU A 286 4.42 -9.76 -3.59
CA LEU A 286 3.37 -10.69 -4.00
C LEU A 286 2.05 -10.44 -3.27
N ILE A 287 2.02 -9.67 -2.19
CA ILE A 287 0.75 -9.34 -1.53
C ILE A 287 0.14 -8.11 -2.19
N GLN A 288 -0.97 -8.32 -2.88
CA GLN A 288 -1.78 -7.27 -3.43
C GLN A 288 -2.83 -6.82 -2.41
N TYR A 289 -2.82 -5.53 -2.09
CA TYR A 289 -3.81 -4.91 -1.22
C TYR A 289 -4.85 -4.16 -2.04
N PRO A 290 -6.13 -4.17 -1.61
CA PRO A 290 -7.16 -3.42 -2.30
C PRO A 290 -6.86 -1.91 -2.30
N PRO A 291 -6.80 -1.26 -3.47
CA PRO A 291 -6.59 0.18 -3.56
C PRO A 291 -7.66 0.94 -2.77
N GLY A 292 -7.25 1.83 -1.87
CA GLY A 292 -8.19 2.58 -1.02
C GLY A 292 -9.00 1.70 -0.04
N GLY A 293 -8.52 0.49 0.26
CA GLY A 293 -9.11 -0.44 1.22
C GLY A 293 -10.24 -1.29 0.66
N ARG A 294 -10.66 -1.12 -0.60
CA ARG A 294 -11.68 -1.95 -1.25
C ARG A 294 -11.39 -2.16 -2.74
N TRP A 295 -11.42 -3.40 -3.22
CA TRP A 295 -11.30 -3.73 -4.64
C TRP A 295 -12.48 -3.12 -5.44
N GLY A 296 -12.15 -2.46 -6.56
CA GLY A 296 -13.12 -1.89 -7.47
C GLY A 296 -13.85 -2.95 -8.30
N ASP A 297 -15.03 -2.61 -8.83
CA ASP A 297 -15.86 -3.53 -9.63
C ASP A 297 -15.20 -3.96 -10.96
N ASP A 298 -14.15 -3.27 -11.38
CA ASP A 298 -13.33 -3.55 -12.56
C ASP A 298 -12.20 -4.57 -12.32
N THR A 299 -11.77 -4.70 -11.07
CA THR A 299 -10.66 -5.57 -10.65
C THR A 299 -11.17 -6.79 -9.87
N PHE A 300 -12.22 -6.60 -9.07
CA PHE A 300 -12.92 -7.67 -8.37
C PHE A 300 -13.76 -8.52 -9.33
N LEU A 301 -14.19 -9.70 -8.88
CA LEU A 301 -15.09 -10.55 -9.66
C LEU A 301 -16.34 -9.79 -10.12
N PRO A 302 -16.72 -9.92 -11.41
CA PRO A 302 -17.96 -9.35 -11.92
C PRO A 302 -19.18 -9.80 -11.10
N ALA A 303 -20.19 -8.93 -11.03
CA ALA A 303 -21.43 -9.20 -10.28
C ALA A 303 -22.15 -10.49 -10.72
N ASP A 304 -22.01 -10.90 -11.98
CA ASP A 304 -22.60 -12.16 -12.44
C ASP A 304 -21.82 -13.38 -11.94
N SER A 305 -20.49 -13.29 -11.84
CA SER A 305 -19.64 -14.35 -11.29
C SER A 305 -19.88 -14.56 -9.79
N THR A 306 -20.02 -13.47 -9.02
CA THR A 306 -20.35 -13.58 -7.59
C THR A 306 -21.73 -14.18 -7.33
N ARG A 307 -22.71 -13.90 -8.21
CA ARG A 307 -24.02 -14.56 -8.17
C ARG A 307 -23.94 -16.04 -8.46
N LEU A 308 -23.07 -16.46 -9.39
CA LEU A 308 -22.86 -17.88 -9.70
C LEU A 308 -22.26 -18.63 -8.51
N LEU A 309 -21.37 -17.99 -7.74
CA LEU A 309 -20.81 -18.55 -6.50
C LEU A 309 -21.84 -18.62 -5.35
N GLY A 310 -22.94 -17.88 -5.45
CA GLY A 310 -24.01 -17.91 -4.45
C GLY A 310 -23.69 -17.15 -3.16
N PHE A 311 -22.72 -16.24 -3.19
CA PHE A 311 -22.33 -15.41 -2.06
C PHE A 311 -23.35 -14.32 -1.75
N ASN A 312 -23.52 -14.01 -0.46
CA ASN A 312 -24.30 -12.85 -0.02
C ASN A 312 -23.45 -11.55 -0.02
N GLU A 313 -24.11 -10.41 0.21
CA GLU A 313 -23.46 -9.09 0.21
C GLU A 313 -22.35 -8.94 1.28
N ARG A 314 -22.43 -9.67 2.41
CA ARG A 314 -21.39 -9.61 3.46
C ARG A 314 -20.13 -10.34 3.04
N VAL A 315 -20.28 -11.49 2.37
CA VAL A 315 -19.17 -12.21 1.78
C VAL A 315 -18.51 -11.37 0.70
N ILE A 316 -19.30 -10.77 -0.20
CA ILE A 316 -18.78 -9.89 -1.25
C ILE A 316 -18.02 -8.71 -0.63
N ASP A 317 -18.60 -8.06 0.38
CA ASP A 317 -17.94 -6.96 1.10
C ASP A 317 -16.63 -7.41 1.75
N LEU A 318 -16.61 -8.55 2.44
CA LEU A 318 -15.39 -9.12 3.01
C LEU A 318 -14.31 -9.33 1.94
N LEU A 319 -14.63 -10.06 0.87
CA LEU A 319 -13.68 -10.39 -0.20
C LEU A 319 -13.10 -9.13 -0.86
N GLN A 320 -13.91 -8.08 -1.01
CA GLN A 320 -13.43 -6.81 -1.54
C GLN A 320 -12.43 -6.09 -0.63
N HIS A 321 -12.36 -6.42 0.66
CA HIS A 321 -11.42 -5.83 1.61
C HIS A 321 -10.21 -6.73 1.92
N LEU A 322 -10.19 -7.98 1.43
CA LEU A 322 -9.08 -8.89 1.68
C LEU A 322 -7.88 -8.60 0.78
N PRO A 323 -6.65 -8.78 1.29
CA PRO A 323 -5.47 -8.87 0.43
C PRO A 323 -5.47 -10.21 -0.32
N TYR A 324 -4.85 -10.24 -1.50
CA TYR A 324 -4.68 -11.44 -2.32
C TYR A 324 -3.22 -11.62 -2.70
N LEU A 325 -2.77 -12.87 -2.86
CA LEU A 325 -1.45 -13.14 -3.44
C LEU A 325 -1.51 -12.99 -4.97
N ASP A 326 -0.50 -12.33 -5.52
CA ASP A 326 -0.28 -12.18 -6.95
C ASP A 326 0.19 -13.50 -7.59
N VAL A 327 0.17 -13.52 -8.92
CA VAL A 327 0.74 -14.60 -9.71
C VAL A 327 2.19 -14.31 -10.02
N ASP A 328 3.10 -15.09 -9.43
CA ASP A 328 4.51 -15.09 -9.78
C ASP A 328 4.71 -15.78 -11.13
N GLU A 329 4.84 -14.99 -12.21
CA GLU A 329 5.10 -15.48 -13.57
C GLU A 329 6.41 -16.29 -13.70
N THR A 330 7.29 -16.25 -12.68
CA THR A 330 8.55 -17.03 -12.68
C THR A 330 8.38 -18.46 -12.20
N HIS A 331 7.23 -18.80 -11.62
CA HIS A 331 6.92 -20.14 -11.14
C HIS A 331 5.68 -20.68 -11.87
N GLU A 332 5.86 -21.70 -12.72
CA GLU A 332 4.80 -22.26 -13.58
C GLU A 332 3.52 -22.67 -12.83
N ASP A 333 3.63 -22.98 -11.52
CA ASP A 333 2.49 -23.39 -10.70
C ASP A 333 2.00 -22.34 -9.69
N ASN A 334 2.74 -21.25 -9.46
CA ASN A 334 2.35 -20.16 -8.53
C ASN A 334 1.77 -20.59 -7.16
N ARG A 335 2.25 -21.70 -6.58
CA ARG A 335 1.74 -22.26 -5.32
C ARG A 335 2.45 -21.68 -4.10
N TRP A 336 1.76 -20.81 -3.37
CA TRP A 336 2.22 -20.24 -2.09
C TRP A 336 1.36 -20.76 -0.95
N PRO A 337 1.67 -21.93 -0.38
CA PRO A 337 0.80 -22.52 0.62
C PRO A 337 0.80 -21.70 1.91
N VAL A 338 -0.37 -21.65 2.53
CA VAL A 338 -0.52 -21.39 3.95
C VAL A 338 -0.43 -22.72 4.70
N ILE A 339 -0.64 -22.68 6.02
CA ILE A 339 -0.49 -23.85 6.90
C ILE A 339 -1.35 -25.02 6.40
N GLY A 340 -0.85 -26.25 6.60
CA GLY A 340 -1.58 -27.46 6.25
C GLY A 340 -1.67 -27.73 4.75
N ARG A 341 -0.66 -27.29 3.97
CA ARG A 341 -0.60 -27.43 2.50
C ARG A 341 -1.80 -26.81 1.78
N SER A 342 -2.42 -25.81 2.41
CA SER A 342 -3.60 -25.12 1.89
C SER A 342 -3.15 -23.98 0.99
N GLU A 343 -3.83 -23.72 -0.12
CA GLU A 343 -3.48 -22.62 -1.02
C GLU A 343 -4.47 -21.45 -0.84
N PRO A 344 -4.03 -20.18 -0.82
CA PRO A 344 -4.92 -19.05 -0.65
C PRO A 344 -5.82 -18.85 -1.88
N GLN A 345 -7.11 -18.65 -1.65
CA GLN A 345 -8.07 -18.47 -2.73
C GLN A 345 -8.09 -17.02 -3.21
N ARG A 346 -7.80 -16.81 -4.51
CA ARG A 346 -7.87 -15.50 -5.17
C ARG A 346 -9.24 -15.26 -5.80
N TYR A 347 -9.95 -14.21 -5.38
CA TYR A 347 -11.26 -13.80 -5.92
C TYR A 347 -11.21 -12.49 -6.73
N LEU A 348 -10.14 -12.32 -7.50
CA LEU A 348 -9.98 -11.20 -8.43
C LEU A 348 -10.31 -11.62 -9.85
N GLY A 349 -10.75 -10.67 -10.67
CA GLY A 349 -11.23 -10.91 -12.03
C GLY A 349 -10.15 -11.38 -13.00
N ASP A 350 -8.88 -11.33 -12.60
CA ASP A 350 -7.73 -11.82 -13.36
C ASP A 350 -7.38 -13.28 -13.07
N ASN A 351 -8.02 -13.95 -12.10
CA ASN A 351 -7.75 -15.35 -11.78
C ASN A 351 -8.25 -16.28 -12.92
N PRO A 352 -7.36 -16.91 -13.71
CA PRO A 352 -7.75 -17.74 -14.84
C PRO A 352 -8.50 -19.01 -14.41
N GLU A 353 -8.07 -19.67 -13.33
CA GLU A 353 -8.70 -20.91 -12.84
C GLU A 353 -10.14 -20.66 -12.39
N LEU A 354 -10.35 -19.54 -11.71
CA LEU A 354 -11.68 -19.12 -11.27
C LEU A 354 -12.55 -18.77 -12.49
N ASN A 355 -12.01 -18.05 -13.46
CA ASN A 355 -12.73 -17.63 -14.68
C ASN A 355 -13.08 -18.79 -15.62
N GLU A 356 -12.20 -19.78 -15.79
CA GLU A 356 -12.43 -20.94 -16.66
C GLU A 356 -13.51 -21.90 -16.12
N ASN A 357 -13.69 -21.89 -14.80
CA ASN A 357 -14.61 -22.78 -14.09
C ASN A 357 -15.93 -22.09 -13.69
N LEU A 358 -16.03 -20.76 -13.78
CA LEU A 358 -17.26 -20.00 -13.50
C LEU A 358 -18.13 -19.75 -14.74
N THR A 359 -18.73 -20.83 -15.25
CA THR A 359 -19.85 -20.73 -16.21
C THR A 359 -21.16 -21.17 -15.55
N ALA A 360 -22.31 -20.74 -16.09
CA ALA A 360 -23.62 -21.05 -15.51
C ALA A 360 -23.91 -22.56 -15.39
N ASP A 361 -23.31 -23.38 -16.26
CA ASP A 361 -23.38 -24.84 -16.24
C ASP A 361 -22.37 -25.51 -15.27
N LYS A 362 -21.23 -24.86 -15.01
CA LYS A 362 -20.18 -25.35 -14.11
C LYS A 362 -20.28 -24.83 -12.68
N ALA A 363 -21.05 -23.77 -12.40
CA ALA A 363 -21.22 -23.21 -11.06
C ALA A 363 -22.16 -24.02 -10.13
N THR A 364 -22.30 -25.33 -10.35
CA THR A 364 -23.04 -26.19 -9.42
C THR A 364 -22.14 -26.62 -8.25
N PRO A 365 -22.65 -26.82 -7.03
CA PRO A 365 -21.83 -27.19 -5.88
C PRO A 365 -20.88 -28.38 -6.14
N GLY A 366 -21.37 -29.44 -6.77
CA GLY A 366 -20.54 -30.60 -7.11
C GLY A 366 -19.44 -30.32 -8.12
N GLN A 367 -19.65 -29.39 -9.06
CA GLN A 367 -18.62 -29.00 -10.04
C GLN A 367 -17.61 -28.02 -9.42
N LEU A 368 -18.07 -27.06 -8.60
CA LEU A 368 -17.18 -26.18 -7.84
C LEU A 368 -16.26 -26.97 -6.91
N CYS A 369 -16.77 -28.04 -6.30
CA CYS A 369 -15.97 -28.97 -5.52
C CYS A 369 -15.00 -29.79 -6.38
N ALA A 370 -15.46 -30.36 -7.49
CA ALA A 370 -14.61 -31.14 -8.40
C ALA A 370 -13.45 -30.33 -9.01
N HIS A 371 -13.61 -29.01 -9.12
CA HIS A 371 -12.60 -28.07 -9.61
C HIS A 371 -11.78 -27.40 -8.50
N GLY A 372 -11.88 -27.87 -7.24
CA GLY A 372 -11.03 -27.37 -6.16
C GLY A 372 -11.35 -25.95 -5.70
N LEU A 373 -12.53 -25.40 -6.00
CA LEU A 373 -12.96 -24.07 -5.53
C LEU A 373 -13.72 -24.13 -4.19
N PHE A 374 -14.34 -25.27 -3.89
CA PHE A 374 -15.13 -25.48 -2.68
C PHE A 374 -14.79 -26.84 -2.04
N PRO A 375 -14.80 -26.93 -0.69
CA PRO A 375 -14.49 -28.18 0.01
C PRO A 375 -15.57 -29.26 -0.11
N PHE A 376 -16.79 -28.90 -0.51
CA PHE A 376 -17.97 -29.75 -0.40
C PHE A 376 -18.79 -29.76 -1.69
N ALA A 377 -19.30 -30.94 -2.06
CA ALA A 377 -20.24 -31.09 -3.17
C ALA A 377 -21.67 -30.66 -2.79
N GLU A 378 -21.94 -30.46 -1.50
CA GLU A 378 -23.17 -29.89 -0.95
C GLU A 378 -23.21 -28.36 -1.09
N LYS A 379 -24.41 -27.80 -1.23
CA LYS A 379 -24.58 -26.35 -1.28
C LYS A 379 -24.29 -25.73 0.09
N MET A 380 -23.22 -24.96 0.19
CA MET A 380 -22.90 -24.17 1.38
C MET A 380 -23.90 -23.01 1.60
N PRO A 381 -24.12 -22.59 2.86
CA PRO A 381 -24.80 -21.33 3.16
C PRO A 381 -24.10 -20.14 2.50
N ASP A 382 -24.88 -19.13 2.09
CA ASP A 382 -24.41 -17.96 1.33
C ASP A 382 -23.50 -17.00 2.14
N GLY A 383 -23.48 -17.15 3.47
CA GLY A 383 -22.59 -16.44 4.39
C GLY A 383 -21.25 -17.13 4.67
N LEU A 384 -21.03 -18.34 4.13
CA LEU A 384 -19.77 -19.07 4.24
C LEU A 384 -18.93 -18.90 2.98
N VAL A 385 -17.64 -18.64 3.14
CA VAL A 385 -16.70 -18.48 2.01
C VAL A 385 -15.36 -19.15 2.28
N PRO A 386 -14.87 -20.04 1.39
CA PRO A 386 -13.52 -20.56 1.49
C PRO A 386 -12.51 -19.46 1.11
N ILE A 387 -11.48 -19.27 1.94
CA ILE A 387 -10.39 -18.29 1.71
C ILE A 387 -9.04 -18.97 1.50
N ALA A 388 -8.93 -20.26 1.85
CA ALA A 388 -7.81 -21.11 1.51
C ALA A 388 -8.28 -22.56 1.39
N GLY A 389 -7.61 -23.34 0.53
CA GLY A 389 -7.86 -24.75 0.29
C GLY A 389 -7.54 -25.14 -1.16
N GLY A 390 -7.68 -26.42 -1.49
CA GLY A 390 -7.55 -26.90 -2.87
C GLY A 390 -6.10 -26.94 -3.39
N GLY A 391 -5.32 -27.94 -2.97
CA GLY A 391 -4.13 -28.32 -3.73
C GLY A 391 -4.57 -28.99 -5.04
N GLY A 392 -3.85 -28.74 -6.14
CA GLY A 392 -4.18 -29.20 -7.51
C GLY A 392 -4.57 -30.68 -7.67
N GLU A 393 -5.07 -31.03 -8.87
CA GLU A 393 -5.67 -32.33 -9.21
C GLU A 393 -5.00 -33.53 -8.51
N GLY A 394 -5.67 -34.10 -7.50
CA GLY A 394 -5.25 -35.32 -6.81
C GLY A 394 -4.63 -35.14 -5.42
N SER A 395 -4.51 -33.92 -4.89
CA SER A 395 -4.10 -33.70 -3.49
C SER A 395 -5.31 -33.74 -2.53
N ASP A 396 -5.56 -34.90 -1.92
CA ASP A 396 -6.52 -35.06 -0.81
C ASP A 396 -6.00 -34.45 0.53
N SER A 397 -4.95 -33.61 0.51
CA SER A 397 -4.10 -33.36 1.69
C SER A 397 -4.04 -31.94 2.26
N GLY A 398 -4.86 -31.00 1.73
CA GLY A 398 -4.88 -29.61 2.19
C GLY A 398 -6.01 -29.29 3.19
N GLU A 399 -5.74 -28.45 4.19
CA GLU A 399 -6.81 -27.89 5.05
C GLU A 399 -7.63 -26.83 4.29
N TRP A 400 -8.92 -26.74 4.59
CA TRP A 400 -9.81 -25.71 4.05
C TRP A 400 -10.13 -24.68 5.11
N TRP A 401 -9.91 -23.41 4.82
CA TRP A 401 -10.24 -22.32 5.73
C TRP A 401 -11.47 -21.60 5.22
N ILE A 402 -12.56 -21.67 5.99
CA ILE A 402 -13.86 -21.15 5.61
C ILE A 402 -14.27 -20.07 6.60
N ILE A 403 -14.56 -18.87 6.12
CA ILE A 403 -15.06 -17.77 6.95
C ILE A 403 -16.58 -17.80 7.00
N ASP A 404 -17.12 -17.80 8.22
CA ASP A 404 -18.52 -17.51 8.50
C ASP A 404 -18.67 -16.00 8.78
N THR A 405 -19.18 -15.28 7.79
CA THR A 405 -19.37 -13.82 7.87
C THR A 405 -20.52 -13.40 8.78
N ASP A 406 -21.45 -14.31 9.10
CA ASP A 406 -22.57 -14.03 9.99
C ASP A 406 -22.16 -14.15 11.46
N ALA A 407 -21.30 -15.12 11.77
CA ALA A 407 -20.83 -15.38 13.12
C ALA A 407 -19.46 -14.75 13.44
N GLY A 408 -18.70 -14.32 12.41
CA GLY A 408 -17.34 -13.80 12.58
C GLY A 408 -16.32 -14.89 12.96
N ASN A 409 -16.54 -16.10 12.45
CA ASN A 409 -15.75 -17.28 12.77
C ASN A 409 -15.00 -17.81 11.55
N VAL A 410 -13.98 -18.61 11.81
CA VAL A 410 -13.28 -19.45 10.83
C VAL A 410 -13.53 -20.93 11.16
N ILE A 411 -13.73 -21.72 10.12
CA ILE A 411 -13.82 -23.17 10.18
C ILE A 411 -12.59 -23.69 9.44
N VAL A 412 -11.73 -24.41 10.16
CA VAL A 412 -10.57 -25.08 9.56
C VAL A 412 -10.97 -26.54 9.35
N TYR A 413 -11.25 -26.91 8.11
CA TYR A 413 -11.76 -28.22 7.75
C TYR A 413 -10.65 -29.06 7.10
N ASP A 414 -10.29 -30.15 7.75
CA ASP A 414 -9.43 -31.19 7.22
C ASP A 414 -10.30 -32.27 6.55
N VAL A 415 -9.95 -32.67 5.32
CA VAL A 415 -10.82 -33.46 4.46
C VAL A 415 -11.15 -34.82 5.10
N GLY A 416 -12.45 -35.06 5.33
CA GLY A 416 -12.93 -36.30 5.93
C GLY A 416 -12.83 -36.35 7.46
N ASN A 417 -12.29 -35.32 8.10
CA ASN A 417 -12.11 -35.26 9.55
C ASN A 417 -13.37 -34.73 10.26
N LYS A 418 -14.25 -35.64 10.70
CA LYS A 418 -15.48 -35.30 11.43
C LYS A 418 -15.25 -35.24 12.94
N GLN A 419 -15.09 -34.03 13.48
CA GLN A 419 -14.86 -33.80 14.92
C GLN A 419 -16.16 -33.74 15.74
N VAL A 420 -17.27 -33.29 15.14
CA VAL A 420 -18.59 -33.18 15.78
C VAL A 420 -19.44 -34.40 15.42
N GLN A 421 -19.55 -35.36 16.35
CA GLN A 421 -20.21 -36.65 16.10
C GLN A 421 -21.67 -36.52 15.61
N ASP A 422 -22.43 -35.61 16.22
CA ASP A 422 -23.86 -35.42 15.95
C ASP A 422 -24.14 -34.50 14.75
N ALA A 423 -23.11 -33.97 14.09
CA ALA A 423 -23.31 -33.10 12.92
C ALA A 423 -23.92 -33.89 11.75
N PRO A 424 -24.88 -33.33 11.00
CA PRO A 424 -25.46 -33.98 9.83
C PRO A 424 -24.40 -34.28 8.75
N ASN A 425 -24.51 -35.42 8.07
CA ASN A 425 -23.58 -35.78 6.99
C ASN A 425 -23.79 -34.95 5.72
N ASP A 426 -24.99 -34.41 5.52
CA ASP A 426 -25.36 -33.51 4.41
C ASP A 426 -25.02 -32.04 4.69
N GLN A 427 -24.36 -31.75 5.83
CA GLN A 427 -23.90 -30.42 6.23
C GLN A 427 -22.45 -30.49 6.74
N PRO A 428 -21.49 -30.82 5.86
CA PRO A 428 -20.10 -31.07 6.25
C PRO A 428 -19.38 -29.86 6.86
N TRP A 429 -19.82 -28.63 6.57
CA TRP A 429 -19.33 -27.42 7.26
C TRP A 429 -19.63 -27.39 8.78
N LEU A 430 -20.46 -28.29 9.30
CA LEU A 430 -20.72 -28.43 10.74
C LEU A 430 -19.86 -29.52 11.41
N TRP A 431 -19.03 -30.23 10.64
CA TRP A 431 -18.21 -31.34 11.15
C TRP A 431 -17.07 -30.87 12.04
N THR A 432 -16.61 -29.64 11.88
CA THR A 432 -15.56 -29.03 12.69
C THR A 432 -16.13 -27.85 13.47
N PRO A 433 -15.82 -27.72 14.78
CA PRO A 433 -16.25 -26.56 15.54
C PRO A 433 -15.66 -25.25 14.97
N PRO A 434 -16.50 -24.22 14.75
CA PRO A 434 -16.02 -22.91 14.33
C PRO A 434 -15.21 -22.24 15.45
N ARG A 435 -14.23 -21.41 15.05
CA ARG A 435 -13.34 -20.67 15.95
C ARG A 435 -13.50 -19.17 15.69
N PRO A 436 -13.45 -18.30 16.70
CA PRO A 436 -13.45 -16.86 16.47
C PRO A 436 -12.30 -16.44 15.54
N ALA A 437 -12.61 -15.75 14.45
CA ALA A 437 -11.64 -15.46 13.38
C ALA A 437 -10.45 -14.63 13.90
N GLY A 438 -10.71 -13.54 14.63
CA GLY A 438 -9.67 -12.67 15.18
C GLY A 438 -8.64 -13.44 16.03
N PRO A 439 -9.06 -14.11 17.13
CA PRO A 439 -8.18 -14.94 17.94
C PRO A 439 -7.43 -16.04 17.17
N PHE A 440 -8.06 -16.64 16.16
CA PHE A 440 -7.40 -17.64 15.31
C PHE A 440 -6.24 -17.01 14.53
N PHE A 441 -6.48 -15.92 13.80
CA PHE A 441 -5.41 -15.24 13.04
C PHE A 441 -4.34 -14.64 13.96
N GLU A 442 -4.70 -14.16 15.15
CA GLU A 442 -3.72 -13.72 16.17
C GLU A 442 -2.81 -14.88 16.62
N ALA A 443 -3.36 -16.08 16.82
CA ALA A 443 -2.58 -17.25 17.18
C ALA A 443 -1.62 -17.66 16.06
N LEU A 444 -2.05 -17.57 14.79
CA LEU A 444 -1.16 -17.82 13.64
C LEU A 444 0.03 -16.88 13.62
N VAL A 445 -0.23 -15.59 13.80
CA VAL A 445 0.80 -14.55 13.84
C VAL A 445 1.77 -14.79 15.00
N ASP A 446 1.27 -15.16 16.17
CA ASP A 446 2.10 -15.48 17.32
C ASP A 446 2.95 -16.74 17.07
N SER A 447 2.39 -17.77 16.42
CA SER A 447 3.09 -19.02 16.05
C SER A 447 4.20 -18.80 15.00
N LEU A 448 4.01 -17.91 14.03
CA LEU A 448 5.07 -17.50 13.10
C LEU A 448 6.19 -16.74 13.83
N HIS A 449 5.81 -15.85 14.75
CA HIS A 449 6.78 -15.07 15.53
C HIS A 449 7.58 -15.95 16.52
N SER A 450 6.97 -16.98 17.11
CA SER A 450 7.67 -17.94 17.97
C SER A 450 8.45 -19.00 17.21
N LEU A 451 8.26 -19.10 15.88
CA LEU A 451 8.71 -20.22 15.04
C LEU A 451 8.09 -21.57 15.42
N ASP A 452 6.90 -21.57 16.06
CA ASP A 452 6.06 -22.77 16.14
C ASP A 452 5.60 -23.18 14.73
N LEU A 453 5.39 -22.18 13.86
CA LEU A 453 5.25 -22.31 12.42
C LEU A 453 6.48 -21.73 11.73
N VAL A 454 7.06 -22.49 10.80
CA VAL A 454 8.33 -22.19 10.13
C VAL A 454 8.10 -22.17 8.61
N PRO A 455 7.93 -20.98 8.02
CA PRO A 455 7.88 -20.80 6.57
C PRO A 455 9.23 -21.06 5.92
N LEU A 456 9.18 -21.77 4.80
CA LEU A 456 10.32 -22.32 4.11
C LEU A 456 10.22 -22.03 2.60
N PRO A 457 11.22 -21.40 1.99
CA PRO A 457 11.22 -21.13 0.55
C PRO A 457 11.34 -22.44 -0.24
N ARG A 458 11.16 -22.40 -1.56
CA ARG A 458 11.40 -23.57 -2.41
C ARG A 458 12.91 -23.92 -2.44
N PRO A 459 13.30 -25.20 -2.42
CA PRO A 459 14.69 -25.59 -2.71
C PRO A 459 15.11 -25.24 -4.15
N ASP A 460 16.39 -25.00 -4.36
CA ASP A 460 16.99 -24.82 -5.68
C ASP A 460 17.25 -26.18 -6.34
N THR A 461 16.19 -26.77 -6.91
CA THR A 461 16.21 -28.06 -7.62
C THR A 461 15.51 -27.95 -8.97
N GLU A 462 15.95 -28.74 -9.95
CA GLU A 462 15.30 -28.88 -11.26
C GLU A 462 13.94 -29.59 -11.15
N ASP A 463 13.64 -30.24 -10.03
CA ASP A 463 12.37 -30.92 -9.79
C ASP A 463 11.24 -29.91 -9.51
N ALA A 464 10.21 -29.97 -10.34
CA ALA A 464 9.01 -29.14 -10.25
C ALA A 464 8.08 -29.54 -9.10
N GLU A 465 8.25 -30.73 -8.50
CA GLU A 465 7.39 -31.24 -7.43
C GLU A 465 7.65 -30.57 -6.07
N TYR A 466 8.79 -29.90 -5.88
CA TYR A 466 9.08 -29.15 -4.64
C TYR A 466 8.52 -27.73 -4.67
N TYR A 467 7.79 -27.36 -3.62
CA TYR A 467 7.15 -26.05 -3.45
C TYR A 467 7.56 -25.40 -2.09
N PRO A 468 7.36 -24.07 -1.93
CA PRO A 468 7.48 -23.43 -0.62
C PRO A 468 6.54 -24.10 0.39
N GLU A 469 6.92 -24.21 1.67
CA GLU A 469 6.10 -24.88 2.69
C GLU A 469 6.08 -24.11 4.00
N VAL A 470 5.09 -24.39 4.86
CA VAL A 470 5.09 -23.94 6.25
C VAL A 470 5.07 -25.17 7.15
N TRP A 471 6.19 -25.42 7.83
CA TRP A 471 6.32 -26.54 8.77
C TRP A 471 5.88 -26.16 10.18
N GLY A 472 5.54 -27.18 10.98
CA GLY A 472 5.13 -27.02 12.37
C GLY A 472 3.63 -26.97 12.58
N ALA A 473 3.20 -26.55 13.77
CA ALA A 473 1.80 -26.60 14.19
C ALA A 473 1.40 -25.37 15.00
N ILE A 474 0.10 -25.03 14.96
CA ILE A 474 -0.47 -23.95 15.76
C ILE A 474 -0.48 -24.40 17.23
N ARG A 475 0.02 -23.54 18.12
CA ARG A 475 0.13 -23.85 19.55
C ARG A 475 -1.24 -23.77 20.25
N GLU A 476 -2.05 -24.83 20.15
CA GLU A 476 -3.41 -24.87 20.70
C GLU A 476 -3.51 -25.51 22.09
N GLY A 477 -2.94 -24.89 23.12
CA GLY A 477 -3.37 -25.05 24.53
C GLY A 477 -3.46 -26.46 25.15
N LYS A 478 -3.09 -27.52 24.43
CA LYS A 478 -2.97 -28.89 24.89
C LYS A 478 -1.59 -29.37 24.48
N GLU A 479 -0.81 -29.74 25.48
CA GLU A 479 0.42 -30.50 25.34
C GLU A 479 0.02 -31.86 24.77
N GLU A 480 -0.01 -32.00 23.44
CA GLU A 480 0.06 -33.33 22.82
C GLU A 480 1.53 -33.73 22.75
N GLU A 481 1.77 -34.98 23.14
CA GLU A 481 3.08 -35.57 23.41
C GLU A 481 4.01 -35.44 22.20
N ASP A 482 5.26 -35.06 22.50
CA ASP A 482 6.39 -34.86 21.59
C ASP A 482 6.41 -35.87 20.41
N GLU A 483 5.80 -35.50 19.28
CA GLU A 483 6.33 -35.93 17.99
C GLU A 483 7.72 -35.31 17.91
N VAL A 484 8.75 -36.16 17.86
CA VAL A 484 10.15 -35.73 17.74
C VAL A 484 10.21 -34.76 16.57
N ALA A 485 10.43 -33.48 16.87
CA ALA A 485 10.54 -32.44 15.86
C ALA A 485 11.56 -32.93 14.83
N ASP A 486 11.12 -33.02 13.58
CA ASP A 486 11.96 -33.37 12.44
C ASP A 486 13.28 -32.58 12.52
N SER A 487 14.44 -33.23 12.36
CA SER A 487 15.72 -32.53 12.45
C SER A 487 15.77 -31.32 11.50
N GLY A 488 15.06 -31.41 10.35
CA GLY A 488 14.97 -30.30 9.41
C GLY A 488 14.24 -29.06 9.95
N ILE A 489 13.22 -29.20 10.82
CA ILE A 489 12.49 -28.03 11.35
C ILE A 489 13.31 -27.26 12.38
N GLU A 490 14.13 -27.94 13.20
CA GLU A 490 15.01 -27.25 14.15
C GLU A 490 16.16 -26.54 13.45
N ASP A 491 16.74 -27.14 12.40
CA ASP A 491 17.77 -26.48 11.59
C ASP A 491 17.22 -25.19 10.95
N ALA A 492 16.00 -25.25 10.40
CA ALA A 492 15.33 -24.06 9.87
C ALA A 492 15.06 -23.00 10.95
N ARG A 493 14.65 -23.41 12.16
CA ARG A 493 14.45 -22.50 13.29
C ARG A 493 15.75 -21.79 13.67
N ASP A 494 16.86 -22.53 13.69
CA ASP A 494 18.17 -21.99 14.01
C ASP A 494 18.65 -21.03 12.94
N ILE A 495 18.43 -21.33 11.64
CA ILE A 495 18.69 -20.38 10.55
C ILE A 495 17.96 -19.05 10.76
N TYR A 496 16.66 -19.07 11.07
CA TYR A 496 15.91 -17.84 11.36
C TYR A 496 16.51 -17.06 12.54
N ARG A 497 16.85 -17.74 13.65
CA ARG A 497 17.42 -17.13 14.85
C ARG A 497 18.79 -16.52 14.60
N ASP A 498 19.68 -17.22 13.90
CA ASP A 498 21.03 -16.76 13.53
C ASP A 498 21.00 -15.53 12.64
N HIS A 499 19.95 -15.41 11.82
CA HIS A 499 19.71 -14.26 10.97
C HIS A 499 18.95 -13.13 11.66
N GLY A 500 18.63 -13.26 12.96
CA GLY A 500 18.12 -12.18 13.80
C GLY A 500 16.61 -12.17 14.02
N TRP A 501 15.89 -13.21 13.60
CA TRP A 501 14.46 -13.37 13.91
C TRP A 501 14.24 -13.56 15.42
N PRO A 502 13.15 -13.04 16.01
CA PRO A 502 12.08 -12.23 15.41
C PRO A 502 12.33 -10.72 15.46
N ASN A 503 13.57 -10.29 15.74
CA ASN A 503 13.88 -8.88 15.82
C ASN A 503 14.09 -8.30 14.43
N LEU A 504 13.02 -7.74 13.84
CA LEU A 504 13.03 -7.16 12.50
C LEU A 504 14.15 -6.13 12.26
N ALA A 505 14.56 -5.37 13.28
CA ALA A 505 15.66 -4.42 13.16
C ALA A 505 17.04 -5.07 12.99
N ARG A 506 17.15 -6.37 13.29
CA ARG A 506 18.36 -7.19 13.14
C ARG A 506 18.19 -8.32 12.13
N PHE A 507 16.99 -8.49 11.60
CA PHE A 507 16.66 -9.62 10.75
C PHE A 507 17.24 -9.41 9.35
N ARG A 508 18.20 -10.24 8.98
CA ARG A 508 18.86 -10.22 7.67
C ARG A 508 18.07 -11.12 6.72
N ARG A 509 16.92 -10.60 6.24
CA ARG A 509 15.91 -11.38 5.49
C ARG A 509 16.48 -12.13 4.28
N GLN A 510 17.27 -11.46 3.43
CA GLN A 510 17.81 -12.09 2.22
C GLN A 510 18.82 -13.19 2.55
N GLU A 511 19.74 -12.93 3.49
CA GLU A 511 20.70 -13.95 3.95
C GLU A 511 19.98 -15.15 4.58
N CYS A 512 18.91 -14.92 5.33
CA CYS A 512 18.06 -15.98 5.88
C CYS A 512 17.39 -16.79 4.76
N TYR A 513 16.85 -16.12 3.73
CA TYR A 513 16.23 -16.78 2.58
C TYR A 513 17.22 -17.69 1.87
N ASP A 514 18.40 -17.16 1.52
CA ASP A 514 19.44 -17.91 0.81
C ASP A 514 19.89 -19.13 1.64
N ALA A 515 20.07 -18.96 2.96
CA ALA A 515 20.42 -20.06 3.86
C ALA A 515 19.33 -21.14 3.98
N LEU A 516 18.06 -20.75 3.96
CA LEU A 516 16.94 -21.71 3.99
C LEU A 516 16.81 -22.45 2.66
N VAL A 517 17.02 -21.79 1.51
CA VAL A 517 17.07 -22.45 0.19
C VAL A 517 18.19 -23.49 0.19
N ASP A 518 19.41 -23.12 0.58
CA ASP A 518 20.56 -24.02 0.66
C ASP A 518 20.29 -25.22 1.59
N SER A 519 19.63 -24.98 2.72
CA SER A 519 19.28 -26.03 3.68
C SER A 519 18.26 -27.01 3.09
N ARG A 520 17.23 -26.50 2.42
CA ARG A 520 16.21 -27.34 1.79
C ARG A 520 16.74 -28.10 0.59
N THR A 521 17.61 -27.50 -0.23
CA THR A 521 18.22 -28.18 -1.38
C THR A 521 18.99 -29.41 -0.91
N LYS A 522 19.76 -29.29 0.19
CA LYS A 522 20.49 -30.43 0.76
C LYS A 522 19.57 -31.53 1.28
N LEU A 523 18.47 -31.17 1.96
CA LEU A 523 17.49 -32.15 2.42
C LEU A 523 16.85 -32.90 1.24
N ALA A 524 16.52 -32.19 0.16
CA ALA A 524 15.98 -32.82 -1.05
C ALA A 524 16.99 -33.76 -1.72
N GLU A 525 18.27 -33.36 -1.81
CA GLU A 525 19.35 -34.22 -2.34
C GLU A 525 19.59 -35.47 -1.47
N GLU A 526 19.49 -35.34 -0.14
CA GLU A 526 19.62 -36.46 0.80
C GLU A 526 18.45 -37.46 0.68
N ASP A 527 17.22 -36.96 0.53
CA ASP A 527 16.02 -37.79 0.33
C ASP A 527 16.09 -38.57 -1.01
N GLU A 528 16.62 -37.95 -2.08
CA GLU A 528 16.86 -38.63 -3.37
C GLU A 528 17.94 -39.73 -3.28
N GLU A 529 19.00 -39.53 -2.48
CA GLU A 529 20.04 -40.53 -2.27
C GLU A 529 19.55 -41.73 -1.43
N GLU A 530 18.61 -41.53 -0.49
CA GLU A 530 18.02 -42.61 0.29
C GLU A 530 17.05 -43.50 -0.51
N ASP A 531 16.29 -42.94 -1.47
CA ASP A 531 15.38 -43.71 -2.35
C ASP A 531 16.16 -44.56 -3.39
N TYR A 532 17.45 -44.24 -3.62
CA TYR A 532 18.40 -45.00 -4.45
C TYR A 532 19.49 -45.75 -3.65
N GLY A 533 19.18 -46.24 -2.45
CA GLY A 533 20.03 -47.20 -1.73
C GLY A 533 20.32 -48.50 -2.51
N PRO A 534 21.47 -49.18 -2.31
CA PRO A 534 21.96 -50.20 -3.24
C PRO A 534 21.06 -51.44 -3.29
N ALA A 535 20.73 -51.86 -4.52
CA ALA A 535 19.97 -53.08 -4.86
C ALA A 535 20.59 -54.40 -4.33
#